data_AF-A0A7Y4XA20-F1
#
_entry.id   AF-A0A7Y4XA20-F1
#
_cell.length_a   1.000
_cell.length_b   1.000
_cell.length_c   1.000
_cell.angle_alpha   90.00
_cell.angle_beta   90.00
_cell.angle_gamma   90.00
#
_symmetry.space_group_name_H-M   'P 1'
#
loop_
_entity.id
_entity.type
_entity.pdbx_description
1 polymer ?
#
loop_
_entity_poly.entity_id
_entity_poly.type
_entity_poly.pdbx_seq_one_letter_code
_entity_poly.pdbx_strand_id
1 'polypeptide(L)'
;MAENYENLARRYLLGQLTETKQEAFEAQYFTDAERLEEVREAETRLVDDYVRERLNRADRAQFERYYLDYPPHRERVALARHLLKAADAQAIEPARTNSLWADFLEWFRTPQLVWGAALAALLLIVFFGLKARREREQWNAHVPAVTPSPLQSKSEDRLAAASPSIAPSPLPSATQPAQAPSVFAFTLSAGLLRGNAKPQLLALPHGVSQIELRIPLEAGDYAQYKVRLRTVEGQAVWSRNRLKPRPHQLVVTVPAQKLPADDYLLTLSGLSDGAVEEVNRFFFRVSR
;
A
#
# COMPACT_ATOMS: atom_id res chain seq x y z
N MET A 1 -8.98 37.70 -18.84
CA MET A 1 -8.32 37.21 -17.61
C MET A 1 -8.87 35.83 -17.33
N ALA A 2 -8.11 34.76 -17.57
CA ALA A 2 -8.57 33.41 -17.25
C ALA A 2 -8.68 33.31 -15.71
N GLU A 3 -9.86 33.00 -15.20
CA GLU A 3 -10.07 32.75 -13.78
C GLU A 3 -9.23 31.51 -13.41
N ASN A 4 -8.34 31.62 -12.41
CA ASN A 4 -7.49 30.50 -12.00
C ASN A 4 -8.39 29.34 -11.53
N TYR A 5 -8.19 28.14 -12.08
CA TYR A 5 -9.06 26.98 -11.86
C TYR A 5 -9.14 26.60 -10.37
N GLU A 6 -8.05 26.78 -9.63
CA GLU A 6 -8.00 26.65 -8.17
C GLU A 6 -8.98 27.58 -7.45
N ASN A 7 -9.05 28.85 -7.86
CA ASN A 7 -9.96 29.83 -7.27
C ASN A 7 -11.42 29.46 -7.60
N LEU A 8 -11.66 28.97 -8.82
CA LEU A 8 -12.97 28.47 -9.21
C LEU A 8 -13.39 27.26 -8.37
N ALA A 9 -12.48 26.31 -8.11
CA ALA A 9 -12.69 25.17 -7.24
C ALA A 9 -12.98 25.59 -5.79
N ARG A 10 -12.25 26.57 -5.25
CA ARG A 10 -12.54 27.12 -3.91
C ARG A 10 -13.94 27.72 -3.84
N ARG A 11 -14.34 28.51 -4.83
CA ARG A 11 -15.67 29.12 -4.91
C ARG A 11 -16.77 28.06 -5.08
N TYR A 12 -16.52 27.01 -5.84
CA TYR A 12 -17.40 25.84 -5.96
C TYR A 12 -17.66 25.19 -4.59
N LEU A 13 -16.59 24.86 -3.87
CA LEU A 13 -16.67 24.19 -2.56
C LEU A 13 -17.34 25.04 -1.47
N LEU A 14 -17.32 26.37 -1.63
CA LEU A 14 -18.02 27.32 -0.76
C LEU A 14 -19.45 27.66 -1.23
N GLY A 15 -19.94 27.05 -2.31
CA GLY A 15 -21.28 27.33 -2.85
C GLY A 15 -21.45 28.76 -3.40
N GLN A 16 -20.36 29.38 -3.87
CA GLN A 16 -20.32 30.77 -4.37
C GLN A 16 -20.40 30.85 -5.90
N LEU A 17 -20.56 29.72 -6.59
CA LEU A 17 -20.78 29.66 -8.03
C LEU A 17 -22.28 29.75 -8.33
N THR A 18 -22.62 30.46 -9.40
CA THR A 18 -23.97 30.42 -9.99
C THR A 18 -24.21 29.06 -10.63
N GLU A 19 -25.45 28.58 -10.65
CA GLU A 19 -25.86 27.28 -11.22
C GLU A 19 -25.26 27.02 -12.62
N THR A 20 -25.36 27.98 -13.55
CA THR A 20 -24.78 27.85 -14.90
C THR A 20 -23.24 27.69 -14.92
N LYS A 21 -22.54 28.32 -13.98
CA LYS A 21 -21.08 28.17 -13.85
C LYS A 21 -20.72 26.87 -13.13
N GLN A 22 -21.57 26.45 -12.21
CA GLN A 22 -21.41 25.20 -11.48
C GLN A 22 -21.51 24.01 -12.44
N GLU A 23 -22.55 23.95 -13.27
CA GLU A 23 -22.73 22.87 -14.25
C GLU A 23 -21.56 22.78 -15.24
N ALA A 24 -21.12 23.93 -15.76
CA ALA A 24 -19.97 24.00 -16.66
C ALA A 24 -18.66 23.57 -15.99
N PHE A 25 -18.52 23.83 -14.69
CA PHE A 25 -17.37 23.41 -13.91
C PHE A 25 -17.39 21.92 -13.57
N GLU A 26 -18.55 21.40 -13.18
CA GLU A 26 -18.76 19.98 -12.89
C GLU A 26 -18.45 19.13 -14.13
N ALA A 27 -19.00 19.47 -15.29
CA ALA A 27 -18.74 18.75 -16.54
C ALA A 27 -17.22 18.61 -16.86
N GLN A 28 -16.43 19.64 -16.51
CA GLN A 28 -14.98 19.63 -16.74
C GLN A 28 -14.27 18.64 -15.81
N TYR A 29 -14.48 18.71 -14.49
CA TYR A 29 -13.77 17.81 -13.57
C TYR A 29 -14.31 16.38 -13.60
N PHE A 30 -15.55 16.15 -14.03
CA PHE A 30 -16.08 14.79 -14.23
C PHE A 30 -15.40 14.05 -15.39
N THR A 31 -14.93 14.77 -16.40
CA THR A 31 -14.34 14.19 -17.62
C THR A 31 -12.81 14.20 -17.60
N ASP A 32 -12.21 15.16 -16.87
CA ASP A 32 -10.77 15.37 -16.81
C ASP A 32 -10.22 15.05 -15.42
N ALA A 33 -9.35 14.04 -15.36
CA ALA A 33 -8.72 13.59 -14.13
C ALA A 33 -7.77 14.62 -13.51
N GLU A 34 -7.12 15.46 -14.33
CA GLU A 34 -6.23 16.53 -13.85
C GLU A 34 -7.04 17.60 -13.12
N ARG A 35 -8.16 18.00 -13.72
CA ARG A 35 -9.11 18.94 -13.13
C ARG A 35 -9.74 18.46 -11.84
N LEU A 36 -10.08 17.17 -11.76
CA LEU A 36 -10.56 16.56 -10.52
C LEU A 36 -9.51 16.63 -9.41
N GLU A 37 -8.22 16.48 -9.74
CA GLU A 37 -7.16 16.58 -8.75
C GLU A 37 -6.98 18.02 -8.26
N GLU A 38 -7.09 19.02 -9.15
CA GLU A 38 -7.09 20.43 -8.74
C GLU A 38 -8.23 20.76 -7.75
N VAL A 39 -9.43 20.20 -7.96
CA VAL A 39 -10.55 20.34 -7.02
C VAL A 39 -10.23 19.72 -5.65
N ARG A 40 -9.60 18.54 -5.64
CA ARG A 40 -9.20 17.85 -4.41
C ARG A 40 -8.10 18.58 -3.66
N GLU A 41 -7.16 19.19 -4.38
CA GLU A 41 -6.14 20.06 -3.78
C GLU A 41 -6.78 21.29 -3.12
N ALA A 42 -7.68 21.97 -3.83
CA ALA A 42 -8.42 23.12 -3.30
C ALA A 42 -9.26 22.74 -2.07
N GLU A 43 -9.92 21.58 -2.09
CA GLU A 43 -10.64 21.02 -0.95
C GLU A 43 -9.72 20.78 0.25
N THR A 44 -8.56 20.17 0.01
CA THR A 44 -7.58 19.87 1.06
C THR A 44 -7.06 21.16 1.70
N ARG A 45 -6.75 22.19 0.89
CA ARG A 45 -6.33 23.52 1.39
C ARG A 45 -7.44 24.17 2.21
N LEU A 46 -8.69 24.10 1.75
CA LEU A 46 -9.84 24.71 2.42
C LEU A 46 -10.11 24.06 3.79
N VAL A 47 -10.02 22.73 3.88
CA VAL A 47 -10.15 21.99 5.15
C VAL A 47 -9.02 22.35 6.11
N ASP A 48 -7.78 22.43 5.64
CA ASP A 48 -6.63 22.83 6.48
C ASP A 48 -6.81 24.24 7.04
N ASP A 49 -7.15 25.20 6.19
CA ASP A 49 -7.39 26.58 6.60
C ASP A 49 -8.56 26.66 7.60
N TYR A 50 -9.58 25.81 7.48
CA TYR A 50 -10.72 25.81 8.40
C TYR A 50 -10.31 25.28 9.78
N VAL A 51 -9.62 24.15 9.80
CA VAL A 51 -9.19 23.50 11.05
C VAL A 51 -8.16 24.35 11.80
N ARG A 52 -7.34 25.11 11.09
CA ARG A 52 -6.35 26.04 11.65
C ARG A 52 -6.86 27.47 11.87
N GLU A 53 -8.16 27.69 11.74
CA GLU A 53 -8.83 28.99 11.94
C GLU A 53 -8.29 30.13 11.07
N ARG A 54 -7.78 29.82 9.87
CA ARG A 54 -7.29 30.80 8.89
C ARG A 54 -8.35 31.31 7.92
N LEU A 55 -9.52 30.65 7.85
CA LEU A 55 -10.65 31.16 7.04
C LEU A 55 -11.13 32.50 7.60
N ASN A 56 -11.38 33.46 6.70
CA ASN A 56 -12.08 34.69 7.07
C ASN A 56 -13.53 34.36 7.49
N ARG A 57 -14.20 35.30 8.17
CA ARG A 57 -15.55 35.07 8.71
C ARG A 57 -16.60 34.72 7.65
N ALA A 58 -16.53 35.33 6.47
CA ALA A 58 -17.50 35.09 5.40
C ALA A 58 -17.31 33.70 4.77
N ASP A 59 -16.07 33.34 4.46
CA ASP A 59 -15.70 32.02 3.94
C ASP A 59 -16.03 30.93 4.96
N ARG A 60 -15.76 31.16 6.25
CA ARG A 60 -16.05 30.20 7.31
C ARG A 60 -17.56 29.92 7.42
N ALA A 61 -18.38 30.96 7.37
CA ALA A 61 -19.83 30.80 7.40
C ALA A 61 -20.35 29.99 6.19
N GLN A 62 -19.79 30.23 5.00
CA GLN A 62 -20.12 29.46 3.80
C GLN A 62 -19.64 28.02 3.88
N PHE A 63 -18.44 27.79 4.40
CA PHE A 63 -17.91 26.45 4.62
C PHE A 63 -18.79 25.64 5.58
N GLU A 64 -19.20 26.23 6.70
CA GLU A 64 -20.04 25.56 7.69
C GLU A 64 -21.46 25.30 7.17
N ARG A 65 -22.00 26.18 6.31
CA ARG A 65 -23.35 26.06 5.77
C ARG A 65 -23.44 25.14 4.56
N TYR A 66 -22.44 25.15 3.67
CA TYR A 66 -22.50 24.45 2.39
C TYR A 66 -21.61 23.19 2.41
N TYR A 67 -20.32 23.34 2.74
CA TYR A 67 -19.38 22.22 2.72
C TYR A 67 -19.66 21.19 3.83
N LEU A 68 -19.95 21.64 5.06
CA LEU A 68 -20.28 20.74 6.17
C LEU A 68 -21.70 20.20 6.14
N ASP A 69 -22.55 20.60 5.19
CA ASP A 69 -23.89 20.03 5.07
C ASP A 69 -23.84 18.55 4.64
N TYR A 70 -22.85 18.19 3.84
CA TYR A 70 -22.64 16.83 3.36
C TYR A 70 -21.93 15.94 4.42
N PRO A 71 -22.52 14.81 4.88
CA PRO A 71 -21.98 14.02 5.99
C PRO A 71 -20.51 13.55 5.82
N PRO A 72 -20.06 13.06 4.63
CA PRO A 72 -18.67 12.69 4.41
C PRO A 72 -17.65 13.82 4.62
N HIS A 73 -18.02 15.08 4.38
CA HIS A 73 -17.14 16.22 4.62
C HIS A 73 -16.92 16.49 6.12
N ARG A 74 -17.90 16.17 6.97
CA ARG A 74 -17.76 16.27 8.43
C ARG A 74 -16.71 15.30 8.98
N GLU A 75 -16.71 14.07 8.48
CA GLU A 75 -15.72 13.05 8.85
C GLU A 75 -14.30 13.46 8.44
N ARG A 76 -14.15 14.03 7.24
CA ARG A 76 -12.85 14.54 6.77
C ARG A 76 -12.32 15.67 7.64
N VAL A 77 -13.17 16.60 8.06
CA VAL A 77 -12.78 17.67 8.99
C VAL A 77 -12.45 17.12 10.37
N ALA A 78 -13.20 16.12 10.86
CA ALA A 78 -12.89 15.45 12.12
C ALA A 78 -11.50 14.79 12.07
N LEU A 79 -11.21 14.04 11.00
CA LEU A 79 -9.90 13.43 10.78
C LEU A 79 -8.77 14.48 10.74
N ALA A 80 -8.95 15.56 9.99
CA ALA A 80 -7.98 16.65 9.92
C ALA A 80 -7.71 17.30 11.29
N ARG A 81 -8.75 17.49 12.12
CA ARG A 81 -8.61 17.96 13.51
C ARG A 81 -7.80 17.00 14.38
N HIS A 82 -8.03 15.69 14.24
CA HIS A 82 -7.28 14.69 15.00
C HIS A 82 -5.79 14.69 14.61
N LEU A 83 -5.48 14.79 13.31
CA LEU A 83 -4.11 14.88 12.81
C LEU A 83 -3.41 16.14 13.32
N LEU A 84 -4.09 17.30 13.29
CA LEU A 84 -3.51 18.55 13.82
C LEU A 84 -3.20 18.43 15.31
N LYS A 85 -4.12 17.86 16.10
CA LYS A 85 -3.92 17.68 17.55
C LYS A 85 -2.72 16.77 17.85
N ALA A 86 -2.49 15.74 17.04
CA ALA A 86 -1.34 14.85 17.18
C ALA A 86 -0.01 15.55 16.79
N ALA A 87 -0.04 16.42 15.77
CA ALA A 87 1.11 17.22 15.35
C ALA A 87 1.48 18.29 16.40
N ASP A 88 0.48 18.99 16.95
CA ASP A 88 0.68 20.00 17.99
C ASP A 88 1.18 19.37 19.30
N ALA A 89 0.78 18.13 19.61
CA ALA A 89 1.27 17.41 20.78
C ALA A 89 2.78 17.06 20.72
N GLN A 90 3.38 17.09 19.52
CA GLN A 90 4.83 16.91 19.33
C GLN A 90 5.56 18.25 19.15
N ALA A 91 4.84 19.35 18.93
CA ALA A 91 5.40 20.68 18.63
C ALA A 91 5.34 21.61 19.86
N ILE A 92 6.15 21.34 20.87
CA ILE A 92 6.41 22.29 21.97
C ILE A 92 7.68 23.09 21.60
N GLU A 93 7.54 24.10 20.73
CA GLU A 93 8.44 25.27 20.57
C GLU A 93 7.68 26.31 19.71
N PRO A 94 7.51 27.58 20.12
CA PRO A 94 6.60 28.49 19.46
C PRO A 94 7.29 29.30 18.37
N ALA A 95 7.02 28.99 17.10
CA ALA A 95 7.26 29.92 16.00
C ALA A 95 5.95 30.15 15.23
N ARG A 96 5.40 31.35 15.39
CA ARG A 96 4.34 31.87 14.53
C ARG A 96 4.89 32.13 13.12
N THR A 97 4.01 31.89 12.17
CA THR A 97 3.95 32.38 10.78
C THR A 97 4.40 31.44 9.66
N ASN A 98 3.38 31.13 8.85
CA ASN A 98 3.29 30.58 7.50
C ASN A 98 3.76 29.16 7.18
N SER A 99 2.80 28.45 6.59
CA SER A 99 2.96 27.47 5.50
C SER A 99 3.93 26.32 5.66
N LEU A 100 4.08 25.77 6.87
CA LEU A 100 4.88 24.57 7.11
C LEU A 100 4.49 23.35 6.25
N TRP A 101 3.26 23.29 5.72
CA TRP A 101 2.83 22.27 4.76
C TRP A 101 3.10 22.62 3.29
N ALA A 102 3.20 23.90 2.92
CA ALA A 102 3.72 24.30 1.60
C ALA A 102 5.24 24.16 1.55
N ASP A 103 5.93 24.46 2.65
CA ASP A 103 7.39 24.24 2.79
C ASP A 103 7.72 22.74 2.76
N PHE A 104 6.87 21.90 3.36
CA PHE A 104 6.98 20.43 3.27
C PHE A 104 6.78 19.90 1.83
N LEU A 105 5.90 20.53 1.04
CA LEU A 105 5.59 20.10 -0.33
C LEU A 105 6.57 20.66 -1.39
N GLU A 106 7.11 21.86 -1.18
CA GLU A 106 8.20 22.47 -1.98
C GLU A 106 9.54 21.73 -1.78
N TRP A 107 9.78 21.20 -0.57
CA TRP A 107 10.96 20.39 -0.26
C TRP A 107 11.02 19.09 -1.08
N PHE A 108 9.87 18.53 -1.44
CA PHE A 108 9.79 17.34 -2.30
C PHE A 108 9.97 17.63 -3.80
N ARG A 109 10.03 18.90 -4.20
CA ARG A 109 9.92 19.31 -5.62
C ARG A 109 11.15 20.07 -6.16
N THR A 110 12.19 20.30 -5.35
CA THR A 110 13.41 21.03 -5.78
C THR A 110 14.68 20.14 -5.83
N PRO A 111 15.44 20.11 -6.96
CA PRO A 111 16.55 19.17 -7.18
C PRO A 111 17.93 19.59 -6.57
N GLN A 112 18.00 20.56 -5.65
CA GLN A 112 19.27 21.18 -5.22
C GLN A 112 19.83 20.65 -3.90
N LEU A 113 19.07 19.81 -3.16
CA LEU A 113 19.42 19.29 -1.83
C LEU A 113 20.16 17.95 -1.86
N VAL A 114 20.96 17.69 -2.91
CA VAL A 114 21.76 16.46 -3.07
C VAL A 114 22.79 16.30 -1.94
N TRP A 115 23.30 17.39 -1.37
CA TRP A 115 24.39 17.35 -0.38
C TRP A 115 23.89 17.13 1.07
N GLY A 116 22.69 17.62 1.41
CA GLY A 116 22.07 17.41 2.73
C GLY A 116 21.35 16.07 2.85
N ALA A 117 20.63 15.67 1.80
CA ALA A 117 19.98 14.36 1.74
C ALA A 117 21.01 13.21 1.70
N ALA A 118 22.19 13.42 1.11
CA ALA A 118 23.26 12.43 1.14
C ALA A 118 23.78 12.19 2.56
N LEU A 119 23.93 13.22 3.40
CA LEU A 119 24.40 13.05 4.78
C LEU A 119 23.35 12.34 5.65
N ALA A 120 22.08 12.69 5.49
CA ALA A 120 20.96 12.03 6.18
C ALA A 120 20.77 10.57 5.70
N ALA A 121 20.91 10.31 4.40
CA ALA A 121 20.91 8.97 3.84
C ALA A 121 22.14 8.16 4.30
N LEU A 122 23.31 8.77 4.44
CA LEU A 122 24.52 8.11 4.93
C LEU A 122 24.41 7.80 6.44
N LEU A 123 23.82 8.69 7.23
CA LEU A 123 23.48 8.42 8.63
C LEU A 123 22.42 7.32 8.76
N LEU A 124 21.41 7.29 7.89
CA LEU A 124 20.43 6.19 7.84
C LEU A 124 21.07 4.88 7.37
N ILE A 125 21.98 4.90 6.40
CA ILE A 125 22.72 3.72 5.92
C ILE A 125 23.71 3.22 6.98
N VAL A 126 24.38 4.12 7.72
CA VAL A 126 25.25 3.75 8.85
C VAL A 126 24.41 3.21 10.01
N PHE A 127 23.27 3.83 10.32
CA PHE A 127 22.36 3.37 11.37
C PHE A 127 21.74 2.00 11.02
N PHE A 128 21.23 1.82 9.81
CA PHE A 128 20.72 0.53 9.32
C PHE A 128 21.83 -0.50 9.09
N GLY A 129 23.02 -0.07 8.65
CA GLY A 129 24.18 -0.93 8.45
C GLY A 129 24.75 -1.47 9.76
N LEU A 130 24.82 -0.64 10.81
CA LEU A 130 25.22 -1.06 12.16
C LEU A 130 24.18 -1.98 12.80
N LYS A 131 22.88 -1.74 12.56
CA LYS A 131 21.80 -2.63 13.02
C LYS A 131 21.84 -3.99 12.31
N ALA A 132 22.04 -3.99 10.99
CA ALA A 132 22.19 -5.21 10.19
C ALA A 132 23.46 -6.00 10.55
N ARG A 133 24.53 -5.34 11.02
CA ARG A 133 25.74 -6.01 11.52
C ARG A 133 25.50 -6.70 12.87
N ARG A 134 24.76 -6.05 13.78
CA ARG A 134 24.35 -6.66 15.07
C ARG A 134 23.37 -7.83 14.90
N GLU A 135 22.47 -7.78 13.91
CA GLU A 135 21.56 -8.90 13.61
C GLU A 135 22.26 -10.07 12.87
N ARG A 136 23.36 -9.81 12.14
CA ARG A 136 24.18 -10.87 11.51
C ARG A 136 25.03 -11.67 12.52
N GLU A 137 25.39 -11.09 13.66
CA GLU A 137 26.12 -11.80 14.72
C GLU A 137 25.23 -12.85 15.43
N GLN A 138 23.92 -12.61 15.52
CA GLN A 138 22.97 -13.55 16.11
C GLN A 138 22.64 -14.74 15.19
N TRP A 139 22.72 -14.54 13.86
CA TRP A 139 22.50 -15.60 12.87
C TRP A 139 23.72 -16.52 12.69
N ASN A 140 24.95 -16.02 12.93
CA ASN A 140 26.16 -16.87 12.91
C ASN A 140 26.38 -17.67 14.20
N ALA A 141 25.72 -17.32 15.31
CA ALA A 141 25.81 -18.09 16.55
C ALA A 141 25.06 -19.44 16.52
N HIS A 142 24.24 -19.69 15.48
CA HIS A 142 23.45 -20.92 15.33
C HIS A 142 23.75 -21.69 14.05
N VAL A 143 24.87 -21.43 13.37
CA VAL A 143 25.34 -22.33 12.30
C VAL A 143 26.12 -23.47 12.95
N PRO A 144 25.58 -24.70 13.06
CA PRO A 144 26.38 -25.84 13.48
C PRO A 144 27.55 -25.97 12.50
N ALA A 145 28.77 -26.03 13.03
CA ALA A 145 29.98 -26.18 12.25
C ALA A 145 29.86 -27.42 11.35
N VAL A 146 29.66 -27.20 10.05
CA VAL A 146 29.88 -28.24 9.04
C VAL A 146 31.37 -28.49 9.04
N THR A 147 31.77 -29.54 9.75
CA THR A 147 33.12 -30.07 9.73
C THR A 147 33.38 -30.55 8.29
N PRO A 148 34.33 -29.96 7.54
CA PRO A 148 34.64 -30.48 6.22
C PRO A 148 35.30 -31.85 6.37
N SER A 149 34.59 -32.91 5.98
CA SER A 149 35.17 -34.25 5.81
C SER A 149 36.27 -34.21 4.73
N PRO A 150 37.51 -34.63 5.03
CA PRO A 150 38.59 -34.65 4.08
C PRO A 150 38.49 -35.93 3.22
N LEU A 151 37.61 -35.94 2.22
CA LEU A 151 37.49 -37.04 1.26
C LEU A 151 37.29 -36.55 -0.18
N GLN A 152 38.08 -35.57 -0.61
CA GLN A 152 38.18 -35.20 -2.04
C GLN A 152 39.64 -34.88 -2.41
N SER A 153 40.50 -35.89 -2.38
CA SER A 153 41.87 -35.82 -2.93
C SER A 153 42.36 -37.18 -3.43
N LYS A 154 41.46 -38.00 -3.99
CA LYS A 154 41.83 -39.31 -4.56
C LYS A 154 40.95 -39.75 -5.73
N SER A 155 40.75 -38.86 -6.70
CA SER A 155 40.01 -39.18 -7.93
C SER A 155 40.82 -39.02 -9.22
N GLU A 156 42.06 -38.51 -9.18
CA GLU A 156 42.88 -38.33 -10.40
C GLU A 156 43.67 -39.58 -10.84
N ASP A 157 43.77 -40.63 -10.02
CA ASP A 157 44.60 -41.81 -10.33
C ASP A 157 43.84 -43.00 -10.98
N ARG A 158 42.58 -42.82 -11.38
CA ARG A 158 41.75 -43.91 -11.94
C ARG A 158 41.46 -43.82 -13.44
N LEU A 159 42.18 -42.99 -14.19
CA LEU A 159 42.01 -42.86 -15.65
C LEU A 159 42.79 -43.90 -16.49
N ALA A 160 43.53 -44.82 -15.87
CA ALA A 160 44.36 -45.80 -16.58
C ALA A 160 44.04 -47.26 -16.22
N ALA A 161 42.78 -47.69 -16.33
CA ALA A 161 42.46 -49.11 -16.60
C ALA A 161 40.97 -49.30 -16.90
N ALA A 162 40.70 -49.96 -18.02
CA ALA A 162 39.50 -50.73 -18.37
C ALA A 162 38.27 -49.97 -18.92
N SER A 163 38.27 -49.79 -20.24
CA SER A 163 37.16 -50.30 -21.08
C SER A 163 37.37 -51.82 -21.25
N PRO A 164 36.36 -52.69 -21.47
CA PRO A 164 35.06 -52.43 -22.13
C PRO A 164 33.83 -53.14 -21.51
N SER A 165 32.62 -52.72 -21.88
CA SER A 165 31.55 -53.58 -22.42
C SER A 165 30.24 -52.80 -22.49
N ILE A 166 29.74 -52.63 -23.71
CA ILE A 166 28.43 -52.06 -24.02
C ILE A 166 27.41 -53.19 -23.82
N ALA A 167 26.54 -53.03 -22.82
CA ALA A 167 25.28 -53.76 -22.73
C ALA A 167 24.15 -52.73 -22.65
N PRO A 168 23.16 -52.75 -23.56
CA PRO A 168 22.01 -51.87 -23.46
C PRO A 168 21.10 -52.43 -22.36
N SER A 169 20.91 -51.65 -21.30
CA SER A 169 19.85 -51.90 -20.32
C SER A 169 19.04 -50.62 -20.11
N PRO A 170 17.73 -50.79 -19.90
CA PRO A 170 16.70 -49.92 -20.43
C PRO A 170 16.64 -48.58 -19.71
N LEU A 171 16.17 -47.56 -20.42
CA LEU A 171 15.77 -46.26 -19.87
C LEU A 171 15.09 -46.45 -18.50
N PRO A 172 15.65 -45.94 -17.39
CA PRO A 172 14.80 -45.61 -16.26
C PRO A 172 13.84 -44.55 -16.76
N SER A 173 12.56 -44.91 -16.76
CA SER A 173 11.43 -44.04 -17.05
C SER A 173 11.69 -42.67 -16.47
N ALA A 174 11.54 -41.65 -17.31
CA ALA A 174 11.47 -40.27 -16.87
C ALA A 174 10.57 -40.23 -15.64
N THR A 175 11.16 -39.99 -14.47
CA THR A 175 10.40 -39.56 -13.32
C THR A 175 9.85 -38.22 -13.74
N GLN A 176 8.60 -38.26 -14.18
CA GLN A 176 7.76 -37.13 -14.47
C GLN A 176 7.98 -36.14 -13.32
N PRO A 177 8.45 -34.90 -13.59
CA PRO A 177 8.56 -33.91 -12.54
C PRO A 177 7.17 -33.81 -11.92
N ALA A 178 7.04 -34.23 -10.66
CA ALA A 178 5.85 -33.96 -9.88
C ALA A 178 5.65 -32.45 -9.99
N GLN A 179 4.60 -32.04 -10.72
CA GLN A 179 4.28 -30.66 -10.98
C GLN A 179 4.18 -29.98 -9.62
N ALA A 180 5.22 -29.26 -9.21
CA ALA A 180 5.21 -28.52 -7.97
C ALA A 180 3.98 -27.60 -8.03
N PRO A 181 3.17 -27.53 -6.97
CA PRO A 181 2.01 -26.62 -6.97
C PRO A 181 2.53 -25.23 -7.29
N SER A 182 2.18 -24.74 -8.47
CA SER A 182 2.51 -23.40 -8.93
C SER A 182 1.77 -22.43 -8.02
N VAL A 183 2.54 -21.83 -7.10
CA VAL A 183 2.08 -20.75 -6.22
C VAL A 183 2.37 -19.45 -6.94
N PHE A 184 1.33 -18.65 -7.18
CA PHE A 184 1.48 -17.33 -7.77
C PHE A 184 1.21 -16.26 -6.72
N ALA A 185 2.14 -15.34 -6.52
CA ALA A 185 2.05 -14.32 -5.46
C ALA A 185 1.69 -12.95 -6.04
N PHE A 186 0.70 -12.29 -5.45
CA PHE A 186 0.32 -10.90 -5.74
C PHE A 186 0.45 -10.07 -4.48
N THR A 187 0.96 -8.85 -4.63
CA THR A 187 0.89 -7.85 -3.57
C THR A 187 -0.33 -6.98 -3.81
N LEU A 188 -1.24 -6.94 -2.86
CA LEU A 188 -2.42 -6.08 -2.93
C LEU A 188 -2.01 -4.67 -2.55
N SER A 189 -2.28 -3.73 -3.44
CA SER A 189 -2.08 -2.31 -3.16
C SER A 189 -3.34 -1.78 -2.50
N ALA A 190 -3.21 -0.99 -1.43
CA ALA A 190 -4.33 -0.29 -0.81
C ALA A 190 -4.88 0.74 -1.82
N GLY A 191 -5.79 0.29 -2.68
CA GLY A 191 -6.40 1.08 -3.74
C GLY A 191 -7.56 1.87 -3.17
N LEU A 192 -7.33 3.16 -2.99
CA LEU A 192 -8.27 4.18 -2.51
C LEU A 192 -9.66 4.02 -3.13
N LEU A 193 -10.68 4.01 -2.29
CA LEU A 193 -12.08 4.28 -2.65
C LEU A 193 -12.28 5.78 -3.01
N ARG A 194 -11.40 6.33 -3.86
CA ARG A 194 -11.68 7.57 -4.61
C ARG A 194 -12.10 7.13 -6.02
N GLY A 195 -13.27 7.59 -6.47
CA GLY A 195 -14.12 7.06 -7.55
C GLY A 195 -13.54 6.96 -8.98
N ASN A 196 -12.24 6.76 -9.13
CA ASN A 196 -11.53 6.57 -10.39
C ASN A 196 -10.32 5.62 -10.29
N ALA A 197 -10.17 4.85 -9.20
CA ALA A 197 -9.15 3.80 -9.12
C ALA A 197 -9.49 2.65 -10.08
N LYS A 198 -8.65 2.43 -11.11
CA LYS A 198 -8.73 1.20 -11.91
C LYS A 198 -8.50 0.00 -10.99
N PRO A 199 -9.35 -1.05 -11.02
CA PRO A 199 -9.12 -2.27 -10.25
C PRO A 199 -7.70 -2.76 -10.48
N GLN A 200 -7.02 -3.17 -9.41
CA GLN A 200 -5.77 -3.89 -9.58
C GLN A 200 -6.08 -5.18 -10.35
N LEU A 201 -5.47 -5.36 -11.52
CA LEU A 201 -5.66 -6.55 -12.34
C LEU A 201 -4.68 -7.64 -11.92
N LEU A 202 -5.22 -8.80 -11.51
CA LEU A 202 -4.47 -10.01 -11.21
C LEU A 202 -4.63 -10.97 -12.39
N ALA A 203 -3.64 -10.98 -13.29
CA ALA A 203 -3.57 -11.95 -14.37
C ALA A 203 -3.05 -13.29 -13.84
N LEU A 204 -3.91 -14.29 -13.78
CA LEU A 204 -3.60 -15.63 -13.31
C LEU A 204 -3.20 -16.54 -14.48
N PRO A 205 -1.95 -17.04 -14.54
CA PRO A 205 -1.57 -18.03 -15.53
C PRO A 205 -2.41 -19.31 -15.42
N HIS A 206 -2.61 -19.99 -16.55
CA HIS A 206 -3.23 -21.32 -16.54
C HIS A 206 -2.37 -22.33 -15.76
N GLY A 207 -3.03 -23.18 -14.97
CA GLY A 207 -2.37 -24.22 -14.18
C GLY A 207 -1.90 -23.79 -12.78
N VAL A 208 -2.22 -22.57 -12.31
CA VAL A 208 -1.97 -22.15 -10.92
C VAL A 208 -2.91 -22.88 -9.96
N SER A 209 -2.35 -23.45 -8.89
CA SER A 209 -3.11 -24.18 -7.87
C SER A 209 -3.41 -23.34 -6.63
N GLN A 210 -2.48 -22.45 -6.26
CA GLN A 210 -2.61 -21.57 -5.10
C GLN A 210 -2.18 -20.14 -5.44
N ILE A 211 -2.93 -19.20 -4.89
CA ILE A 211 -2.69 -17.76 -5.03
C ILE A 211 -2.27 -17.24 -3.66
N GLU A 212 -1.10 -16.63 -3.57
CA GLU A 212 -0.61 -15.95 -2.37
C GLU A 212 -0.91 -14.46 -2.49
N LEU A 213 -1.77 -13.93 -1.64
CA LEU A 213 -2.07 -12.50 -1.53
C LEU A 213 -1.24 -11.92 -0.38
N ARG A 214 -0.35 -10.99 -0.70
CA ARG A 214 0.46 -10.22 0.25
C ARG A 214 -0.21 -8.88 0.48
N ILE A 215 -0.57 -8.60 1.71
CA ILE A 215 -1.28 -7.38 2.11
C ILE A 215 -0.30 -6.56 2.93
N PRO A 216 0.19 -5.41 2.43
CA PRO A 216 1.00 -4.51 3.23
C PRO A 216 0.22 -4.04 4.46
N LEU A 217 0.87 -4.06 5.62
CA LEU A 217 0.30 -3.54 6.86
C LEU A 217 1.10 -2.30 7.27
N GLU A 218 0.43 -1.18 7.42
CA GLU A 218 0.94 -0.07 8.24
C GLU A 218 0.97 -0.56 9.69
N ALA A 219 2.04 -0.25 10.42
CA ALA A 219 2.56 -1.09 11.51
C ALA A 219 1.54 -1.50 12.59
N GLY A 220 1.50 -2.81 12.91
CA GLY A 220 1.48 -3.34 14.27
C GLY A 220 0.23 -3.30 15.15
N ASP A 221 -0.89 -2.71 14.72
CA ASP A 221 -2.03 -2.45 15.63
C ASP A 221 -2.75 -3.71 16.15
N TYR A 222 -2.67 -4.84 15.43
CA TYR A 222 -3.41 -6.06 15.80
C TYR A 222 -2.54 -7.31 15.80
N ALA A 223 -2.65 -8.11 16.87
CA ALA A 223 -1.96 -9.40 16.98
C ALA A 223 -2.54 -10.47 16.03
N GLN A 224 -3.80 -10.31 15.64
CA GLN A 224 -4.52 -11.24 14.76
C GLN A 224 -5.40 -10.47 13.79
N TYR A 225 -5.51 -11.01 12.57
CA TYR A 225 -6.35 -10.46 11.53
C TYR A 225 -7.37 -11.48 11.04
N LYS A 226 -8.45 -10.96 10.50
CA LYS A 226 -9.49 -11.67 9.77
C LYS A 226 -9.55 -11.11 8.36
N VAL A 227 -9.57 -12.01 7.40
CA VAL A 227 -9.68 -11.67 5.98
C VAL A 227 -10.93 -12.32 5.43
N ARG A 228 -11.75 -11.52 4.73
CA ARG A 228 -12.94 -11.99 4.03
C ARG A 228 -12.88 -11.53 2.58
N LEU A 229 -13.06 -12.46 1.67
CA LEU A 229 -13.13 -12.23 0.24
C LEU A 229 -14.58 -12.40 -0.22
N ARG A 230 -15.08 -11.41 -0.94
CA ARG A 230 -16.42 -11.40 -1.52
C ARG A 230 -16.36 -10.99 -2.98
N THR A 231 -17.34 -11.41 -3.78
CA THR A 231 -17.61 -10.77 -5.07
C THR A 231 -18.20 -9.38 -4.83
N VAL A 232 -18.14 -8.51 -5.84
CA VAL A 232 -18.82 -7.19 -5.78
C VAL A 232 -20.34 -7.31 -5.60
N GLU A 233 -20.93 -8.42 -6.02
CA GLU A 233 -22.35 -8.77 -5.81
C GLU A 233 -22.66 -9.16 -4.36
N GLY A 234 -21.63 -9.27 -3.51
CA GLY A 234 -21.75 -9.52 -2.09
C GLY A 234 -21.66 -11.00 -1.69
N GLN A 235 -21.47 -11.94 -2.63
CA GLN A 235 -21.32 -13.36 -2.31
C GLN A 235 -19.99 -13.61 -1.60
N ALA A 236 -20.02 -14.33 -0.47
CA ALA A 236 -18.81 -14.66 0.28
C ALA A 236 -18.12 -15.87 -0.33
N VAL A 237 -16.91 -15.65 -0.87
CA VAL A 237 -16.18 -16.65 -1.65
C VAL A 237 -15.15 -17.38 -0.79
N TRP A 238 -14.49 -16.64 0.10
CA TRP A 238 -13.46 -17.19 0.97
C TRP A 238 -13.32 -16.35 2.23
N SER A 239 -12.97 -16.98 3.35
CA SER A 239 -12.62 -16.23 4.56
C SER A 239 -11.66 -17.04 5.43
N ARG A 240 -10.84 -16.32 6.19
CA ARG A 240 -9.93 -16.92 7.16
C ARG A 240 -9.75 -15.98 8.34
N ASN A 241 -9.80 -16.55 9.53
CA ASN A 241 -9.74 -15.83 10.79
C ASN A 241 -8.42 -16.17 11.52
N ARG A 242 -8.07 -15.36 12.52
CA ARG A 242 -6.91 -15.57 13.40
C ARG A 242 -5.59 -15.71 12.63
N LEU A 243 -5.45 -14.94 11.55
CA LEU A 243 -4.22 -14.86 10.77
C LEU A 243 -3.20 -14.02 11.54
N LYS A 244 -1.99 -14.56 11.74
CA LYS A 244 -0.89 -13.83 12.35
C LYS A 244 -0.15 -13.01 11.29
N PRO A 245 0.06 -11.71 11.50
CA PRO A 245 0.84 -10.90 10.57
C PRO A 245 2.32 -11.32 10.60
N ARG A 246 3.00 -11.15 9.46
CA ARG A 246 4.46 -11.04 9.40
C ARG A 246 4.84 -9.56 9.59
N PRO A 247 6.11 -9.23 9.88
CA PRO A 247 6.54 -7.83 9.97
C PRO A 247 6.12 -7.05 8.71
N HIS A 248 5.30 -6.03 8.89
CA HIS A 248 4.78 -5.11 7.85
C HIS A 248 3.92 -5.75 6.74
N GLN A 249 3.48 -7.01 6.87
CA GLN A 249 2.61 -7.64 5.86
C GLN A 249 1.79 -8.82 6.41
N LEU A 250 0.60 -9.04 5.85
CA LEU A 250 -0.21 -10.23 6.03
C LEU A 250 -0.15 -11.09 4.76
N VAL A 251 0.22 -12.36 4.89
CA VAL A 251 0.27 -13.30 3.76
C VAL A 251 -0.91 -14.26 3.84
N VAL A 252 -1.66 -14.34 2.75
CA VAL A 252 -2.89 -15.12 2.69
C VAL A 252 -2.90 -16.02 1.45
N THR A 253 -3.01 -17.32 1.65
CA THR A 253 -3.10 -18.28 0.55
C THR A 253 -4.55 -18.63 0.26
N VAL A 254 -4.98 -18.43 -0.99
CA VAL A 254 -6.32 -18.75 -1.49
C VAL A 254 -6.20 -19.77 -2.64
N PRO A 255 -7.01 -20.85 -2.67
CA PRO A 255 -7.03 -21.77 -3.80
C PRO A 255 -7.49 -21.08 -5.08
N ALA A 256 -6.78 -21.29 -6.19
CA ALA A 256 -7.12 -20.65 -7.48
C ALA A 256 -8.52 -21.03 -8.01
N GLN A 257 -9.02 -22.21 -7.63
CA GLN A 257 -10.37 -22.68 -7.96
C GLN A 257 -11.47 -21.84 -7.31
N LYS A 258 -11.17 -21.18 -6.19
CA LYS A 258 -12.12 -20.29 -5.48
C LYS A 258 -12.09 -18.86 -5.99
N LEU A 259 -11.20 -18.53 -6.93
CA LEU A 259 -11.07 -17.20 -7.52
C LEU A 259 -11.24 -17.31 -9.05
N PRO A 260 -12.47 -17.56 -9.55
CA PRO A 260 -12.76 -17.40 -10.98
C PRO A 260 -12.50 -15.95 -11.45
N ALA A 261 -12.46 -15.75 -12.77
CA ALA A 261 -12.29 -14.43 -13.35
C ALA A 261 -13.52 -13.55 -13.04
N ASP A 262 -13.35 -12.58 -12.14
CA ASP A 262 -14.41 -11.72 -11.61
C ASP A 262 -13.81 -10.53 -10.83
N ASP A 263 -14.66 -9.66 -10.33
CA ASP A 263 -14.36 -8.53 -9.46
C ASP A 263 -14.56 -8.88 -7.99
N TYR A 264 -13.52 -8.65 -7.19
CA TYR A 264 -13.47 -9.03 -5.79
C TYR A 264 -13.19 -7.88 -4.86
N LEU A 265 -13.81 -7.95 -3.69
CA LEU A 265 -13.53 -7.12 -2.54
C LEU A 265 -12.95 -7.98 -1.41
N LEU A 266 -11.73 -7.67 -1.00
CA LEU A 266 -11.10 -8.25 0.18
C LEU A 266 -11.18 -7.26 1.33
N THR A 267 -11.86 -7.65 2.40
CA THR A 267 -11.96 -6.91 3.65
C THR A 267 -10.94 -7.45 4.63
N LEU A 268 -10.06 -6.57 5.10
CA LEU A 268 -9.11 -6.82 6.18
C LEU A 268 -9.68 -6.26 7.48
N SER A 269 -9.77 -7.10 8.50
CA SER A 269 -10.22 -6.72 9.84
C SER A 269 -9.20 -7.11 10.89
N GLY A 270 -8.93 -6.21 11.84
CA GLY A 270 -8.16 -6.46 13.04
C GLY A 270 -9.02 -7.13 14.12
N LEU A 271 -8.42 -8.03 14.89
CA LEU A 271 -9.04 -8.66 16.06
C LEU A 271 -8.38 -8.07 17.30
N SER A 272 -9.13 -7.34 18.12
CA SER A 272 -8.68 -6.75 19.38
C SER A 272 -9.73 -7.00 20.47
N ASP A 273 -9.31 -7.56 21.60
CA ASP A 273 -10.11 -7.87 22.80
C ASP A 273 -11.63 -8.09 22.58
N GLY A 274 -11.99 -9.10 21.79
CA GLY A 274 -13.38 -9.48 21.50
C GLY A 274 -14.09 -8.67 20.42
N ALA A 275 -13.53 -7.54 19.99
CA ALA A 275 -14.02 -6.72 18.89
C ALA A 275 -13.34 -7.08 17.55
N VAL A 276 -14.11 -6.94 16.47
CA VAL A 276 -13.61 -7.05 15.09
C VAL A 276 -13.70 -5.67 14.47
N GLU A 277 -12.55 -5.06 14.23
CA GLU A 277 -12.46 -3.73 13.62
C GLU A 277 -12.07 -3.86 12.15
N GLU A 278 -12.78 -3.17 11.26
CA GLU A 278 -12.39 -3.15 9.86
C GLU A 278 -11.24 -2.17 9.66
N VAL A 279 -10.10 -2.69 9.17
CA VAL A 279 -8.87 -1.91 9.01
C VAL A 279 -8.74 -1.37 7.60
N ASN A 280 -9.02 -2.20 6.59
CA ASN A 280 -8.86 -1.80 5.19
C ASN A 280 -9.68 -2.66 4.23
N ARG A 281 -9.91 -2.14 3.02
CA ARG A 281 -10.57 -2.84 1.91
C ARG A 281 -9.70 -2.76 0.65
N PHE A 282 -9.59 -3.89 -0.04
CA PHE A 282 -8.82 -4.03 -1.28
C PHE A 282 -9.75 -4.48 -2.40
N PHE A 283 -9.81 -3.69 -3.47
CA PHE A 283 -10.57 -4.02 -4.67
C PHE A 283 -9.63 -4.51 -5.78
N PHE A 284 -9.96 -5.64 -6.38
CA PHE A 284 -9.15 -6.21 -7.46
C PHE A 284 -9.99 -7.04 -8.43
N ARG A 285 -9.52 -7.12 -9.68
CA ARG A 285 -10.10 -7.92 -10.76
C ARG A 285 -9.21 -9.10 -11.06
N VAL A 286 -9.77 -10.28 -11.20
CA VAL A 286 -9.06 -11.48 -11.64
C VAL A 286 -9.30 -11.71 -13.14
N SER A 287 -8.22 -11.90 -13.90
CA SER A 287 -8.28 -12.35 -15.30
C SER A 287 -7.48 -13.64 -15.49
N ARG A 288 -7.81 -14.41 -16.51
CA ARG A 288 -7.06 -15.61 -16.93
C ARG A 288 -6.45 -15.41 -18.31
#